data_AF-A0A5A7N2U4-F1
#
_entry.id   AF-A0A5A7N2U4-F1
#
_cell.length_a   1.000
_cell.length_b   1.000
_cell.length_c   1.000
_cell.angle_alpha   90.00
_cell.angle_beta   90.00
_cell.angle_gamma   90.00
#
_symmetry.space_group_name_H-M   'P 1'
#
loop_
_entity.id
_entity.type
_entity.pdbx_description
1 polymer ?
#
loop_
_entity_poly.entity_id
_entity_poly.type
_entity_poly.pdbx_seq_one_letter_code
_entity_poly.pdbx_strand_id
1 'polypeptide(L)'
;MQINELKNDGLTREYKITIEKADLDQRVQNILNDLRHKVRMKGFRPGKTPVALLKKIHGEAALGQAVEESVRESTDQLFREKKIRPALQPKVDVGEVDEEKGFEFTLSTEILPDVDTSDFKAPALSV
;
A
#
# COMPACT_ATOMS: atom_id res chain seq x y z
N MET A 1 11.17 5.87 -2.15
CA MET A 1 10.79 4.43 -2.18
C MET A 1 11.87 3.58 -2.85
N GLN A 2 12.22 2.43 -2.26
CA GLN A 2 13.12 1.44 -2.85
C GLN A 2 12.40 0.09 -2.99
N ILE A 3 12.52 -0.56 -4.14
CA ILE A 3 11.85 -1.83 -4.46
C ILE A 3 12.92 -2.88 -4.77
N ASN A 4 13.03 -3.89 -3.91
CA ASN A 4 13.94 -5.02 -4.10
C ASN A 4 13.13 -6.27 -4.45
N GLU A 5 13.47 -6.96 -5.54
CA GLU A 5 12.87 -8.26 -5.89
C GLU A 5 13.66 -9.37 -5.18
N LEU A 6 13.02 -10.05 -4.24
CA LEU A 6 13.65 -11.09 -3.40
C LEU A 6 13.54 -12.48 -4.04
N LYS A 7 12.39 -12.80 -4.61
CA LYS A 7 12.13 -14.13 -5.15
C LYS A 7 11.33 -14.05 -6.45
N ASN A 8 11.79 -14.82 -7.42
CA ASN A 8 11.17 -15.02 -8.73
C ASN A 8 11.30 -16.50 -9.06
N ASP A 9 10.36 -17.29 -8.55
CA ASP A 9 10.35 -18.74 -8.78
C ASP A 9 8.97 -19.16 -9.30
N GLY A 10 8.93 -19.61 -10.56
CA GLY A 10 7.70 -19.91 -11.28
C GLY A 10 6.75 -18.72 -11.35
N LEU A 11 5.55 -18.89 -10.78
CA LEU A 11 4.50 -17.87 -10.71
C LEU A 11 4.63 -17.00 -9.46
N THR A 12 5.42 -17.39 -8.46
CA THR A 12 5.55 -16.67 -7.20
C THR A 12 6.55 -15.52 -7.33
N ARG A 13 6.14 -14.33 -6.89
CA ARG A 13 6.96 -13.14 -6.78
C ARG A 13 6.96 -12.61 -5.37
N GLU A 14 8.13 -12.19 -4.92
CA GLU A 14 8.32 -11.57 -3.63
C GLU A 14 9.09 -10.25 -3.80
N TYR A 15 8.50 -9.16 -3.31
CA TYR A 15 9.05 -7.82 -3.38
C TYR A 15 9.19 -7.24 -1.98
N LYS A 16 10.38 -6.75 -1.65
CA LYS A 16 10.62 -5.97 -0.45
C LYS A 16 10.59 -4.49 -0.81
N ILE A 17 9.70 -3.74 -0.18
CA ILE A 17 9.52 -2.32 -0.42
C ILE A 17 9.91 -1.57 0.86
N THR A 18 10.83 -0.62 0.71
CA THR A 18 11.25 0.28 1.79
C THR A 18 10.66 1.66 1.54
N ILE A 19 9.88 2.13 2.52
CA ILE A 19 9.29 3.48 2.52
C ILE A 19 10.09 4.34 3.49
N GLU A 20 10.58 5.47 2.98
CA GLU A 20 11.37 6.42 3.74
C GLU A 20 10.49 7.26 4.66
N LYS A 21 11.07 7.76 5.75
CA LYS A 21 10.38 8.66 6.68
C LYS A 21 9.72 9.85 6.00
N ALA A 22 10.38 10.46 5.01
CA ALA A 22 9.86 11.66 4.36
C ALA A 22 8.50 11.43 3.69
N ASP A 23 8.34 10.29 3.01
CA ASP A 23 7.08 9.89 2.38
C ASP A 23 5.99 9.63 3.44
N LEU A 24 6.36 8.98 4.55
CA LEU A 24 5.44 8.66 5.64
C LEU A 24 4.98 9.94 6.38
N ASP A 25 5.91 10.84 6.72
CA ASP A 25 5.60 12.11 7.38
C ASP A 25 4.66 12.97 6.52
N GLN A 26 4.87 12.99 5.20
CA GLN A 26 4.02 13.74 4.29
C GLN A 26 2.59 13.19 4.25
N ARG A 27 2.43 11.86 4.23
CA ARG A 27 1.12 11.20 4.29
C ARG A 27 0.41 11.46 5.62
N VAL A 28 1.12 11.34 6.74
CA VAL A 28 0.59 11.66 8.07
C VAL A 28 0.09 13.10 8.13
N GLN A 29 0.87 14.05 7.60
CA GLN A 29 0.44 15.46 7.53
C GLN A 29 -0.82 15.65 6.68
N ASN A 30 -0.94 14.95 5.55
CA ASN A 30 -2.13 15.00 4.70
C ASN A 30 -3.36 14.45 5.43
N ILE A 31 -3.24 13.31 6.11
CA ILE A 31 -4.32 12.70 6.91
C ILE A 31 -4.72 13.64 8.05
N LEU A 32 -3.76 14.23 8.77
CA LEU A 32 -4.05 15.19 9.84
C LEU A 32 -4.74 16.46 9.31
N ASN A 33 -4.40 16.91 8.11
CA ASN A 33 -5.06 18.04 7.45
C ASN A 33 -6.50 17.70 7.03
N ASP A 34 -6.76 16.50 6.56
CA ASP A 34 -8.11 16.03 6.25
C ASP A 34 -8.95 15.86 7.54
N LEU A 35 -8.37 15.25 8.58
CA LEU A 35 -8.98 15.13 9.90
C LEU A 35 -9.33 16.49 10.53
N ARG A 36 -8.53 17.54 10.27
CA ARG A 36 -8.83 18.89 10.74
C ARG A 36 -10.19 19.42 10.24
N HIS A 37 -10.66 18.94 9.09
CA HIS A 37 -11.95 19.34 8.51
C HIS A 37 -13.10 18.48 9.03
N LYS A 38 -12.83 17.20 9.32
CA LYS A 38 -13.82 16.21 9.79
C LYS A 38 -14.06 16.27 11.30
N VAL A 39 -13.02 16.50 12.10
CA VAL A 39 -13.07 16.44 13.56
C VAL A 39 -13.54 17.79 14.15
N ARG A 40 -14.64 17.74 14.92
CA ARG A 40 -15.14 18.90 15.69
C ARG A 40 -14.55 18.89 17.10
N MET A 41 -13.48 19.65 17.30
CA MET A 41 -12.87 19.85 18.62
C MET A 41 -13.61 20.94 19.41
N LYS A 42 -13.92 20.66 20.69
CA LYS A 42 -14.53 21.66 21.58
C LYS A 42 -13.59 22.85 21.73
N GLY A 43 -14.11 24.07 21.51
CA GLY A 43 -13.34 25.32 21.58
C GLY A 43 -12.73 25.79 20.25
N PHE A 44 -12.75 24.96 19.20
CA PHE A 44 -12.23 25.35 17.88
C PHE A 44 -13.33 25.32 16.82
N ARG A 45 -13.37 26.36 15.97
CA ARG A 45 -14.22 26.36 14.79
C ARG A 45 -13.76 25.22 13.85
N PRO A 46 -14.68 24.43 13.25
CA PRO A 46 -14.32 23.36 12.33
C PRO A 46 -13.32 23.84 11.27
N GLY A 47 -12.28 23.05 11.03
CA GLY A 47 -11.22 23.43 10.08
C GLY A 47 -10.21 24.45 10.62
N LYS A 48 -10.26 24.91 11.87
CA LYS A 48 -9.26 25.83 12.46
C LYS A 48 -8.53 25.25 13.67
N THR A 49 -8.64 23.95 13.90
CA THR A 49 -7.88 23.24 14.93
C THR A 49 -6.39 23.17 14.56
N PRO A 50 -5.46 23.49 15.48
CA PRO A 50 -4.03 23.33 15.26
C PRO A 50 -3.63 21.88 15.01
N VAL A 51 -2.78 21.65 14.01
CA VAL A 51 -2.28 20.32 13.65
C VAL A 51 -1.49 19.69 14.79
N ALA A 52 -0.75 20.47 15.57
CA ALA A 52 0.00 19.98 16.73
C ALA A 52 -0.91 19.36 17.82
N LEU A 53 -2.12 19.89 18.02
CA LEU A 53 -3.07 19.33 18.97
C LEU A 53 -3.74 18.08 18.41
N LEU A 54 -4.07 18.08 17.11
CA LEU A 54 -4.59 16.91 16.42
C LEU A 54 -3.58 15.76 16.42
N LYS A 55 -2.29 16.04 16.20
CA LYS A 55 -1.23 15.02 16.28
C LYS A 55 -1.12 14.39 17.67
N LYS A 56 -1.36 15.16 18.75
CA LYS A 56 -1.35 14.60 20.11
C LYS A 56 -2.50 13.63 20.40
N ILE A 57 -3.65 13.80 19.74
CA ILE A 57 -4.86 13.02 20.01
C ILE A 57 -5.03 11.89 18.99
N HIS A 58 -4.69 12.16 17.73
CA HIS A 58 -4.90 11.27 16.58
C HIS A 58 -3.60 10.90 15.87
N GLY A 59 -2.43 11.19 16.43
CA GLY A 59 -1.14 10.91 15.79
C GLY A 59 -0.96 9.42 15.50
N GLU A 60 -1.17 8.57 16.49
CA GLU A 60 -1.05 7.11 16.36
C GLU A 60 -2.04 6.53 15.33
N ALA A 61 -3.29 6.99 15.37
CA ALA A 61 -4.30 6.59 14.39
C ALA A 61 -3.95 7.07 12.97
N ALA A 62 -3.45 8.30 12.83
CA ALA A 62 -3.02 8.84 11.54
C ALA A 62 -1.79 8.12 11.00
N LEU A 63 -0.88 7.66 11.86
CA LEU A 63 0.27 6.84 11.48
C LEU A 63 -0.15 5.46 10.97
N GLY A 64 -1.01 4.75 11.70
CA GLY A 64 -1.53 3.45 11.27
C GLY A 64 -2.24 3.55 9.92
N GLN A 65 -3.05 4.60 9.73
CA GLN A 65 -3.70 4.86 8.45
C GLN A 65 -2.70 5.23 7.35
N ALA A 66 -1.69 6.05 7.65
CA ALA A 66 -0.64 6.39 6.70
C ALA A 66 0.12 5.16 6.23
N VAL A 67 0.44 4.23 7.13
CA VAL A 67 1.11 2.96 6.81
C VAL A 67 0.24 2.11 5.89
N GLU A 68 -1.04 1.91 6.22
CA GLU A 68 -1.95 1.10 5.41
C GLU A 68 -2.13 1.68 4.00
N GLU A 69 -2.32 3.00 3.90
CA GLU A 69 -2.47 3.70 2.63
C GLU A 69 -1.17 3.66 1.81
N SER A 70 -0.02 3.74 2.48
CA SER A 70 1.31 3.58 1.85
C SER A 70 1.51 2.20 1.26
N VAL A 71 1.24 1.15 2.04
CA VAL A 71 1.34 -0.23 1.57
C VAL A 71 0.45 -0.44 0.35
N ARG A 72 -0.82 0.00 0.43
CA ARG A 72 -1.79 -0.16 -0.64
C ARG A 72 -1.35 0.54 -1.92
N GLU A 73 -1.00 1.81 -1.83
CA GLU A 73 -0.62 2.61 -2.99
C GLU A 73 0.69 2.12 -3.63
N SER A 74 1.70 1.78 -2.81
CA SER A 74 2.95 1.21 -3.30
C SER A 74 2.74 -0.14 -3.97
N THR A 75 1.85 -0.98 -3.44
CA THR A 75 1.48 -2.28 -4.06
C THR A 75 0.78 -2.06 -5.40
N ASP A 76 -0.19 -1.15 -5.46
CA ASP A 76 -0.90 -0.82 -6.70
C ASP A 76 0.03 -0.21 -7.75
N GLN A 77 0.95 0.65 -7.34
CA GLN A 77 1.96 1.23 -8.23
C GLN A 77 2.90 0.16 -8.77
N LEU A 78 3.39 -0.76 -7.92
CA LEU A 78 4.22 -1.87 -8.34
C LEU A 78 3.51 -2.75 -9.38
N PHE A 79 2.24 -3.08 -9.16
CA PHE A 79 1.46 -3.87 -10.11
C PHE A 79 1.25 -3.14 -11.44
N ARG A 80 1.03 -1.82 -11.41
CA ARG A 80 0.93 -1.00 -12.62
C ARG A 80 2.24 -0.93 -13.40
N GLU A 81 3.35 -0.65 -12.72
CA GLU A 81 4.67 -0.50 -13.34
C GLU A 81 5.17 -1.82 -13.95
N LYS A 82 5.04 -2.92 -13.21
CA LYS A 82 5.45 -4.25 -13.69
C LYS A 82 4.38 -4.97 -14.51
N LYS A 83 3.21 -4.35 -14.72
CA LYS A 83 2.02 -4.94 -15.38
C LYS A 83 1.68 -6.33 -14.84
N ILE A 84 1.85 -6.51 -13.53
CA ILE A 84 1.59 -7.78 -12.87
C ILE A 84 0.08 -7.94 -12.71
N ARG A 85 -0.44 -9.07 -13.18
CA ARG A 85 -1.81 -9.50 -12.90
C ARG A 85 -1.76 -10.52 -11.75
N PRO A 86 -2.03 -10.09 -10.50
CA PRO A 86 -2.02 -11.02 -9.39
C PRO A 86 -3.17 -12.03 -9.52
N ALA A 87 -2.86 -13.30 -9.33
CA ALA A 87 -3.85 -14.38 -9.36
C ALA A 87 -4.72 -14.40 -8.09
N LEU A 88 -4.11 -14.03 -6.96
CA LEU A 88 -4.69 -14.01 -5.63
C LEU A 88 -4.42 -12.66 -4.98
N GLN A 89 -5.13 -12.39 -3.87
CA GLN A 89 -4.81 -11.22 -3.05
C GLN A 89 -3.38 -11.36 -2.51
N PRO A 90 -2.50 -10.36 -2.70
CA PRO A 90 -1.12 -10.48 -2.29
C PRO A 90 -1.03 -10.54 -0.76
N LYS A 91 -0.12 -11.37 -0.25
CA LYS A 91 0.23 -11.35 1.17
C LYS A 91 1.18 -10.18 1.42
N VAL A 92 0.80 -9.31 2.34
CA VAL A 92 1.65 -8.23 2.83
C VAL A 92 2.09 -8.59 4.24
N ASP A 93 3.40 -8.66 4.45
CA ASP A 93 4.01 -8.76 5.76
C ASP A 93 4.67 -7.40 6.06
N VAL A 94 4.07 -6.63 6.97
CA VAL A 94 4.59 -5.33 7.40
C VAL A 94 5.53 -5.57 8.55
N GLY A 95 6.80 -5.17 8.39
CA GLY A 95 7.79 -5.25 9.44
C GLY A 95 7.56 -4.22 10.55
N GLU A 96 8.59 -4.00 11.35
CA GLU A 96 8.56 -2.99 12.40
C GLU A 96 8.45 -1.59 11.78
N VAL A 97 7.42 -0.84 12.18
CA VAL A 97 7.20 0.53 11.73
C VAL A 97 7.92 1.47 12.69
N ASP A 98 8.90 2.21 12.18
CA ASP A 98 9.65 3.20 12.95
C ASP A 98 9.34 4.60 12.40
N GLU A 99 8.69 5.44 13.21
CA GLU A 99 8.38 6.83 12.82
C GLU A 99 9.63 7.65 12.44
N GLU A 100 10.81 7.27 12.95
CA GLU A 100 12.04 8.02 12.71
C GLU A 100 12.85 7.51 11.52
N LYS A 101 12.58 6.28 11.05
CA LYS A 101 13.33 5.66 9.95
C LYS A 101 12.46 5.28 8.75
N GLY A 102 11.14 5.24 8.92
CA GLY A 102 10.21 4.68 7.96
C GLY A 102 9.92 3.21 8.26
N PHE A 103 9.49 2.46 7.26
CA PHE A 103 9.17 1.05 7.43
C PHE A 103 9.44 0.24 6.18
N GLU A 104 9.62 -1.05 6.38
CA GLU A 104 9.80 -2.02 5.32
C GLU A 104 8.67 -3.02 5.35
N PHE A 105 8.20 -3.42 4.18
CA PHE A 105 7.23 -4.51 4.08
C PHE A 105 7.58 -5.42 2.91
N THR A 106 7.18 -6.68 3.06
CA THR A 106 7.38 -7.72 2.05
C THR A 106 6.03 -8.06 1.44
N LEU A 107 5.98 -8.02 0.12
CA LEU A 107 4.82 -8.34 -0.70
C LEU A 107 5.06 -9.65 -1.43
N SER A 108 4.26 -10.67 -1.12
CA SER A 108 4.32 -11.97 -1.78
C SER A 108 3.05 -12.20 -2.59
N THR A 109 3.18 -12.40 -3.89
CA THR A 109 2.06 -12.59 -4.82
C THR A 109 2.36 -13.66 -5.85
N GLU A 110 1.32 -14.30 -6.36
CA GLU A 110 1.41 -15.18 -7.53
C GLU A 110 0.90 -14.43 -8.77
N ILE A 111 1.63 -14.56 -9.89
CA ILE A 111 1.29 -13.94 -11.18
C ILE A 111 0.44 -14.91 -11.98
N LEU A 112 -0.61 -14.40 -12.62
CA LEU A 112 -1.36 -15.15 -13.62
C LEU A 112 -0.58 -15.18 -14.95
N PRO A 113 -0.27 -16.36 -15.52
CA PRO A 113 0.42 -16.44 -16.81
C PRO A 113 -0.48 -15.92 -17.93
N ASP A 114 0.13 -15.29 -18.95
CA ASP A 114 -0.57 -15.02 -20.20
C ASP A 114 -0.70 -16.34 -20.97
N VAL A 115 -1.93 -16.71 -21.31
CA VAL A 115 -2.23 -17.96 -22.03
C VAL A 115 -2.60 -17.60 -23.46
N ASP A 116 -1.71 -17.86 -24.41
CA ASP A 116 -1.99 -17.68 -25.83
C ASP A 116 -2.89 -18.82 -26.34
N THR A 117 -4.12 -18.50 -26.74
CA THR A 117 -5.12 -19.48 -27.19
C THR A 117 -5.02 -19.82 -28.69
N SER A 118 -3.90 -19.50 -29.33
CA SER A 118 -3.73 -19.61 -30.79
C SER A 118 -3.83 -21.06 -31.33
N ASP A 119 -3.70 -22.07 -30.48
CA ASP A 119 -3.71 -23.49 -30.85
C ASP A 119 -4.97 -24.27 -30.38
N PHE A 120 -5.98 -23.59 -29.83
CA PHE A 120 -7.18 -24.27 -29.32
C PHE A 120 -8.10 -24.72 -30.47
N LYS A 121 -7.83 -25.91 -31.02
CA LYS A 121 -8.73 -26.61 -31.94
C LYS A 121 -9.93 -27.13 -31.14
N ALA A 122 -11.03 -26.39 -31.16
CA ALA A 122 -12.25 -26.74 -30.42
C ALA A 122 -12.66 -28.20 -30.70
N PRO A 123 -12.80 -29.06 -29.67
CA PRO A 123 -13.28 -30.42 -29.88
C PRO A 123 -14.73 -30.35 -30.35
N ALA A 124 -15.04 -31.09 -31.42
CA ALA A 124 -16.40 -31.21 -31.94
C ALA A 124 -17.29 -31.86 -30.86
N LEU A 125 -18.20 -31.08 -30.28
CA LEU A 125 -19.26 -31.58 -29.40
C LEU A 125 -20.21 -32.46 -30.25
N SER A 126 -20.13 -33.78 -30.07
CA SER A 126 -21.12 -34.71 -30.58
C SER A 126 -22.31 -34.73 -29.62
N VAL A 127 -23.44 -34.18 -30.07
CA VAL A 127 -24.78 -34.33 -29.46
C VAL A 127 -25.41 -35.62 -29.95
#